data_AF-A0A950RQN9-F1
#
_entry.id   AF-A0A950RQN9-F1
#
_cell.length_a   1.000
_cell.length_b   1.000
_cell.length_c   1.000
_cell.angle_alpha   90.00
_cell.angle_beta   90.00
_cell.angle_gamma   90.00
#
_symmetry.space_group_name_H-M   'P 1'
#
loop_
_entity.id
_entity.type
_entity.pdbx_description
1 polymer ?
#
loop_
_entity_poly.entity_id
_entity_poly.type
_entity_poly.pdbx_seq_one_letter_code
_entity_poly.pdbx_strand_id
1 'polypeptide(L)' 'MKAEHQDLLSVTGDPVARLLLSGQAETLREAEELYLDSCLPEVVRLLEGPLSDEELGETPLMRMLRAHGSRGWEEAVD' A
#
# COMPACT_ATOMS: atom_id res chain seq x y z
N MET A 1 -27.73 5.55 15.42
CA MET A 1 -26.98 4.36 14.99
C MET A 1 -26.79 4.32 13.47
N LYS A 2 -26.08 5.31 12.88
CA LYS A 2 -25.75 5.31 11.44
C LYS A 2 -24.24 5.35 11.15
N ALA A 3 -23.41 5.64 12.16
CA ALA A 3 -21.96 5.76 12.01
C ALA A 3 -21.25 4.40 11.89
N GLU A 4 -21.72 3.37 12.61
CA GLU A 4 -21.00 2.08 12.73
C GLU A 4 -20.91 1.28 11.41
N HIS A 5 -21.83 1.49 10.47
CA HIS A 5 -21.85 0.74 9.20
C HIS A 5 -20.89 1.31 8.13
N GLN A 6 -20.50 2.57 8.26
CA GLN A 6 -19.65 3.24 7.28
C GLN A 6 -18.16 2.92 7.51
N ASP A 7 -17.77 2.74 8.77
CA ASP A 7 -16.41 2.35 9.16
C ASP A 7 -16.06 0.91 8.76
N LEU A 8 -17.02 -0.02 8.79
CA LEU A 8 -16.79 -1.39 8.32
C LEU A 8 -16.56 -1.43 6.80
N LEU A 9 -17.24 -0.56 6.04
CA LEU A 9 -17.09 -0.50 4.58
C LEU A 9 -15.76 0.13 4.15
N SER A 10 -15.25 1.12 4.89
CA SER A 10 -13.91 1.69 4.62
C SER A 10 -12.80 0.69 4.91
N VAL A 11 -12.94 -0.12 5.97
CA VAL A 11 -12.02 -1.22 6.29
C VAL A 11 -12.03 -2.32 5.22
N THR A 12 -13.18 -2.61 4.60
CA THR A 12 -13.23 -3.56 3.46
C THR A 12 -12.63 -3.01 2.16
N GLY A 13 -12.43 -1.70 2.07
CA GLY A 13 -11.82 -1.04 0.91
C GLY A 13 -10.30 -0.94 0.98
N ASP A 14 -9.71 -1.09 2.17
CA ASP A 14 -8.26 -1.09 2.34
C ASP A 14 -7.69 -2.49 2.05
N PRO A 15 -6.86 -2.65 0.99
CA PRO A 15 -6.30 -3.94 0.63
C PRO A 15 -5.36 -4.51 1.69
N VAL A 16 -4.66 -3.66 2.46
CA VAL A 16 -3.77 -4.08 3.55
C VAL A 16 -4.60 -4.60 4.72
N ALA A 17 -5.64 -3.87 5.12
CA ALA A 17 -6.57 -4.33 6.16
C ALA A 17 -7.26 -5.65 5.78
N ARG A 18 -7.58 -5.83 4.50
CA ARG A 18 -8.16 -7.08 3.99
C ARG A 18 -7.21 -8.27 4.15
N LEU A 19 -5.91 -8.10 3.91
CA LEU A 19 -4.92 -9.15 4.11
C LEU A 19 -4.81 -9.58 5.58
N LEU A 20 -4.85 -8.62 6.51
CA LEU A 20 -4.87 -8.88 7.95
C LEU A 20 -6.15 -9.61 8.38
N LEU A 21 -7.31 -9.11 7.98
CA LEU A 21 -8.61 -9.67 8.37
C LEU A 21 -8.89 -11.04 7.77
N SER A 22 -8.31 -11.35 6.61
CA SER A 22 -8.38 -12.67 5.99
C SER A 22 -7.35 -13.67 6.53
N GLY A 23 -6.42 -13.22 7.37
CA GLY A 23 -5.33 -14.05 7.89
C GLY A 23 -4.27 -14.41 6.84
N GLN A 24 -4.21 -13.66 5.73
CA GLN A 24 -3.16 -13.82 4.71
C GLN A 24 -1.83 -13.18 5.13
N ALA A 25 -1.86 -12.32 6.16
CA ALA A 25 -0.69 -11.72 6.78
C ALA A 25 -0.86 -11.74 8.30
N GLU A 26 0.23 -12.00 9.03
CA GLU A 26 0.27 -11.99 10.50
C GLU A 26 0.55 -10.59 11.05
N THR A 27 1.23 -9.75 10.27
CA THR A 27 1.63 -8.40 10.69
C THR A 27 1.27 -7.34 9.65
N LEU A 28 1.17 -6.08 10.09
CA LEU A 28 0.95 -4.95 9.17
C LEU A 28 2.06 -4.87 8.11
N ARG A 29 3.33 -5.02 8.53
CA ARG A 29 4.48 -5.00 7.61
C ARG A 29 4.34 -6.06 6.52
N GLU A 30 4.06 -7.30 6.90
CA GLU A 30 3.86 -8.40 5.96
C GLU A 30 2.68 -8.13 5.01
N ALA A 31 1.58 -7.57 5.52
CA ALA A 31 0.43 -7.19 4.69
C ALA A 31 0.79 -6.10 3.68
N GLU A 32 1.57 -5.09 4.09
CA GLU A 32 2.07 -4.03 3.21
C GLU A 32 3.01 -4.62 2.13
N GLU A 33 3.95 -5.49 2.51
CA GLU A 33 4.87 -6.19 1.61
C GLU A 33 4.11 -7.02 0.56
N LEU A 34 3.17 -7.88 1.00
CA LEU A 34 2.36 -8.71 0.11
C LEU A 34 1.51 -7.87 -0.86
N TYR A 35 0.93 -6.77 -0.38
CA TYR A 35 0.16 -5.87 -1.22
C TYR A 35 1.04 -5.19 -2.27
N LEU A 36 2.18 -4.61 -1.86
CA LEU A 36 3.10 -3.93 -2.76
C LEU A 36 3.67 -4.90 -3.82
N ASP A 37 4.04 -6.11 -3.43
CA ASP A 37 4.48 -7.16 -4.36
C ASP A 37 3.40 -7.48 -5.40
N SER A 38 2.13 -7.56 -4.98
CA SER A 38 1.00 -7.80 -5.88
C SER A 38 0.76 -6.65 -6.88
N CYS A 39 1.19 -5.43 -6.52
CA CYS A 39 1.02 -4.22 -7.32
C CYS A 39 2.23 -3.87 -8.20
N LEU A 40 3.35 -4.61 -8.14
CA LEU A 40 4.54 -4.33 -8.96
C LEU A 40 4.24 -4.17 -10.46
N PRO A 41 3.38 -5.00 -11.10
CA PRO A 41 3.04 -4.80 -12.50
C PRO A 41 2.33 -3.46 -12.77
N GLU A 42 1.53 -2.97 -11.82
CA GLU A 42 0.86 -1.68 -11.91
C GLU A 42 1.86 -0.53 -11.72
N VAL A 43 2.81 -0.67 -10.79
CA VAL A 43 3.91 0.29 -10.62
C VAL A 43 4.69 0.45 -11.92
N VAL A 44 5.07 -0.65 -12.58
CA VAL A 44 5.77 -0.60 -13.87
C VAL A 44 4.94 0.14 -14.92
N ARG A 45 3.64 -0.15 -15.03
CA ARG A 45 2.74 0.54 -15.95
C ARG A 45 2.61 2.04 -15.67
N LEU A 46 2.62 2.44 -14.39
CA LEU A 46 2.59 3.85 -14.00
C LEU A 46 3.88 4.55 -14.43
N LEU A 47 5.03 3.92 -14.21
CA LEU A 47 6.35 4.45 -14.60
C LEU A 47 6.54 4.56 -16.11
N GLU A 48 5.96 3.64 -16.89
CA GLU A 48 5.95 3.71 -18.37
C GLU A 48 4.90 4.69 -18.92
N GLY A 49 4.03 5.21 -18.06
CA GLY A 49 2.95 6.11 -18.42
C GLY A 49 3.40 7.55 -18.73
N PRO A 50 2.45 8.40 -19.17
CA PRO A 50 2.74 9.79 -19.50
C PRO A 50 2.81 10.72 -18.27
N LEU A 51 2.63 10.19 -17.06
CA LEU A 51 2.60 10.99 -15.84
C LEU A 51 3.99 11.54 -15.53
N SER A 52 4.05 12.80 -15.11
CA SER A 52 5.25 13.39 -14.53
C SER A 52 5.57 12.76 -13.17
N ASP A 53 6.82 12.92 -12.70
CA ASP A 53 7.24 12.47 -11.38
C ASP A 53 6.38 13.05 -10.24
N GLU A 54 5.91 14.29 -10.38
CA GLU A 54 5.01 14.93 -9.41
C GLU A 54 3.64 14.24 -9.39
N GLU A 55 3.05 13.99 -10.56
CA GLU A 55 1.76 13.30 -10.68
C GLU A 55 1.84 11.83 -10.23
N LEU A 56 2.91 11.13 -10.58
CA LEU A 56 3.23 9.81 -10.04
C LEU A 56 3.31 9.88 -8.52
N GLY A 57 3.87 10.98 -8.01
CA GLY A 57 4.06 11.20 -6.59
C GLY A 57 2.77 11.33 -5.78
N GLU A 58 1.68 11.71 -6.42
CA GLU A 58 0.38 11.86 -5.78
C GLU A 58 -0.42 10.56 -5.73
N THR A 59 -0.02 9.54 -6.50
CA THR A 59 -0.73 8.24 -6.51
C THR A 59 -0.57 7.52 -5.17
N PRO A 60 -1.66 6.96 -4.58
CA PRO A 60 -1.60 6.24 -3.31
C PRO A 60 -0.58 5.10 -3.29
N LEU A 61 -0.50 4.34 -4.39
CA LEU A 61 0.44 3.23 -4.54
C LEU A 61 1.90 3.70 -4.50
N MET A 62 2.27 4.76 -5.22
CA MET A 62 3.65 5.27 -5.22
C MET A 62 4.02 5.93 -3.89
N ARG A 63 3.06 6.55 -3.20
CA ARG A 63 3.25 7.05 -1.83
C ARG A 63 3.58 5.92 -0.86
N MET A 64 2.80 4.84 -0.91
CA MET A 64 3.03 3.66 -0.08
C MET A 64 4.37 3.00 -0.41
N LEU A 65 4.68 2.79 -1.69
CA LEU A 65 5.93 2.18 -2.15
C LEU A 65 7.16 2.97 -1.67
N ARG A 66 7.13 4.30 -1.75
CA ARG A 66 8.25 5.14 -1.27
C ARG A 66 8.39 5.12 0.24
N ALA A 67 7.28 5.18 0.98
CA ALA A 67 7.29 5.09 2.43
C ALA A 67 7.77 3.72 2.93
N HIS A 68 7.48 2.65 2.18
CA HIS A 68 8.00 1.31 2.46
C HIS A 68 9.49 1.21 2.15
N GLY A 69 9.91 1.66 0.96
CA GLY A 69 11.30 1.63 0.53
C GLY A 69 12.24 2.48 1.39
N SER A 70 11.79 3.60 1.95
CA SER A 70 12.62 4.45 2.82
C SER A 70 12.97 3.79 4.16
N ARG A 71 12.14 2.87 4.67
CA ARG A 71 12.37 2.18 5.95
C ARG A 71 13.54 1.19 5.89
N GLY A 72 13.74 0.55 4.74
CA GLY A 72 14.87 -0.37 4.53
C GLY A 72 16.24 0.32 4.53
N TRP A 73 16.31 1.61 4.15
CA TRP A 73 17.53 2.41 4.25
C TRP A 73 17.84 2.83 5.69
N GLU A 74 16.83 2.97 6.55
CA GLU A 74 17.01 3.28 7.97
C GLU A 74 17.42 2.03 8.77
N GLU A 75 16.86 0.85 8.47
CA GLU A 75 17.24 -0.42 9.10
C GLU A 75 18.65 -0.91 8.70
N ALA A 76 19.16 -0.53 7.52
CA ALA A 76 20.47 -0.97 7.01
C ALA A 76 21.67 -0.18 7.57
N VAL A 77 21.43 0.84 8.41
CA VAL A 77 22.47 1.72 8.98
C VAL A 77 22.77 1.40 10.45
N ASP A 78 22.11 0.40 11.03
CA ASP A 78 22.42 -0.13 12.38
C ASP A 78 23.26 -1.43 12.34
#